data_AF-A0A3Q7RM32-F1
#
_entry.id   AF-A0A3Q7RM32-F1
#
_cell.length_a   1.000
_cell.length_b   1.000
_cell.length_c   1.000
_cell.angle_alpha   90.00
_cell.angle_beta   90.00
_cell.angle_gamma   90.00
#
_symmetry.space_group_name_H-M   'P 1'
#
loop_
_entity.id
_entity.type
_entity.pdbx_description
1 polymer ?
#
loop_
_entity_poly.entity_id
_entity_poly.type
_entity_poly.pdbx_seq_one_letter_code
_entity_poly.pdbx_strand_id
1 'polypeptide(L)'
;MPLPLKLFEISDIVVKDSGRDVGARNYRHLCAVYYNKNPGFEIIHGLLDRIMQLLNVPPGEKKGRYVIKASEGSAFFPGRCAEILARGQSIGKLGVLHPDVITKFELTMPCSSLEINIEPFL
;
A
#
# COMPACT_ATOMS: atom_id res chain seq x y z
N MET A 1 -7.23 -20.81 -11.45
CA MET A 1 -7.68 -20.23 -10.17
C MET A 1 -8.89 -19.34 -10.43
N PRO A 2 -9.98 -19.45 -9.66
CA PRO A 2 -11.15 -18.60 -9.85
C PRO A 2 -10.84 -17.15 -9.42
N LEU A 3 -11.31 -16.18 -10.21
CA LEU A 3 -11.28 -14.76 -9.85
C LEU A 3 -12.44 -14.42 -8.90
N PRO A 4 -12.31 -13.43 -7.99
CA PRO A 4 -11.15 -12.56 -7.80
C PRO A 4 -10.03 -13.19 -6.96
N LEU A 5 -8.77 -12.88 -7.29
CA LEU A 5 -7.63 -13.20 -6.42
C LEU A 5 -7.42 -12.07 -5.41
N LYS A 6 -7.33 -12.45 -4.14
CA LYS A 6 -7.09 -11.56 -3.01
C LYS A 6 -5.89 -12.12 -2.24
N LEU A 7 -4.73 -11.49 -2.40
CA LEU A 7 -3.49 -11.95 -1.78
C LEU A 7 -2.98 -10.86 -0.84
N PHE A 8 -2.34 -11.27 0.24
CA PHE A 8 -1.65 -10.36 1.15
C PHE A 8 -0.46 -11.07 1.78
N GLU A 9 0.52 -10.28 2.22
CA GLU A 9 1.69 -10.76 2.94
C GLU A 9 2.14 -9.69 3.95
N ILE A 10 2.73 -10.13 5.07
CA ILE A 10 3.31 -9.26 6.10
C ILE A 10 4.74 -9.72 6.37
N SER A 11 5.70 -9.07 5.71
CA SER A 11 7.11 -9.48 5.69
C SER A 11 8.04 -8.27 5.72
N ASP A 12 9.33 -8.51 5.94
CA ASP A 12 10.33 -7.45 5.96
C ASP A 12 10.80 -7.12 4.54
N ILE A 13 10.98 -5.83 4.28
CA ILE A 13 11.74 -5.31 3.13
C ILE A 13 13.06 -4.73 3.62
N VAL A 14 14.10 -4.81 2.79
CA VAL A 14 15.41 -4.22 3.09
C VAL A 14 15.59 -2.91 2.32
N VAL A 15 16.00 -1.86 3.01
CA VAL A 15 16.30 -0.54 2.43
C VAL A 15 17.71 -0.14 2.85
N LYS A 16 18.46 0.48 1.93
CA LYS A 16 19.78 1.03 2.25
C LYS A 16 19.65 2.18 3.26
N ASP A 17 20.46 2.14 4.30
CA ASP A 17 20.47 3.13 5.37
C ASP A 17 21.91 3.38 5.84
N SER A 18 22.48 4.53 5.46
CA SER A 18 23.84 4.92 5.83
C SER A 18 24.01 5.20 7.34
N GLY A 19 22.91 5.29 8.10
CA GLY A 19 22.93 5.46 9.56
C GLY A 19 23.10 4.15 10.33
N ARG A 20 23.06 3.00 9.66
CA ARG A 20 23.26 1.67 10.27
C ARG A 20 24.68 1.17 10.02
N ASP A 21 25.21 0.43 10.98
CA ASP A 21 26.52 -0.24 10.92
C ASP A 21 26.64 -1.18 9.70
N VAL A 22 25.57 -1.91 9.39
CA VAL A 22 25.48 -2.82 8.23
C VAL A 22 25.09 -2.11 6.92
N GLY A 23 24.82 -0.80 6.95
CA GLY A 23 24.42 -0.01 5.78
C GLY A 23 23.00 -0.29 5.25
N ALA A 24 22.21 -1.06 5.98
CA ALA A 24 20.84 -1.45 5.60
C ALA A 24 19.92 -1.52 6.82
N ARG A 25 18.62 -1.37 6.58
CA ARG A 25 17.56 -1.47 7.58
C ARG A 25 16.39 -2.28 7.02
N ASN A 26 15.85 -3.15 7.88
CA ASN A 26 14.61 -3.85 7.60
C ASN A 26 13.41 -3.01 8.01
N TYR A 27 12.35 -3.05 7.21
CA TYR A 27 11.05 -2.46 7.50
C TYR A 27 9.95 -3.52 7.37
N ARG A 28 9.10 -3.66 8.39
CA ARG A 28 7.95 -4.57 8.33
C ARG A 28 6.81 -3.97 7.52
N HIS A 29 6.53 -4.55 6.36
CA HIS A 29 5.48 -4.07 5.45
C HIS A 29 4.32 -5.05 5.37
N LEU A 30 3.09 -4.53 5.43
CA LEU A 30 1.88 -5.22 5.02
C LEU A 30 1.59 -4.83 3.58
N CYS A 31 1.59 -5.81 2.68
CA CYS A 31 1.25 -5.64 1.28
C CYS A 31 0.01 -6.48 0.95
N ALA A 32 -0.89 -5.93 0.14
CA ALA A 32 -2.08 -6.63 -0.35
C ALA A 32 -2.34 -6.28 -1.81
N VAL A 33 -2.82 -7.25 -2.56
CA VAL A 33 -3.20 -7.09 -3.97
C VAL A 33 -4.58 -7.68 -4.23
N TYR A 34 -5.34 -6.96 -5.06
CA TYR A 34 -6.63 -7.39 -5.58
C TYR A 34 -6.55 -7.49 -7.10
N TYR A 35 -6.83 -8.68 -7.64
CA TYR A 35 -6.72 -8.97 -9.07
C TYR A 35 -8.04 -9.56 -9.60
N ASN A 36 -8.69 -8.83 -10.49
CA ASN A 36 -10.01 -9.17 -11.03
C ASN A 36 -10.26 -8.45 -12.38
N LYS A 37 -11.39 -8.72 -13.03
CA LYS A 37 -11.89 -8.02 -14.24
C LYS A 37 -11.91 -6.50 -14.10
N ASN A 38 -12.18 -6.01 -12.89
CA ASN A 38 -12.11 -4.60 -12.54
C ASN A 38 -11.03 -4.41 -11.46
N PRO A 39 -10.30 -3.28 -11.45
CA PRO A 39 -9.21 -3.04 -10.50
C PRO A 39 -9.67 -3.04 -9.04
N GLY A 40 -10.91 -2.64 -8.74
CA GLY A 40 -11.44 -2.66 -7.37
C GLY A 40 -10.67 -1.76 -6.40
N PHE A 41 -10.38 -0.52 -6.80
CA PHE A 41 -9.69 0.46 -5.96
C PHE A 41 -10.42 0.67 -4.62
N GLU A 42 -11.74 0.65 -4.66
CA GLU A 42 -12.64 0.81 -3.51
C GLU A 42 -12.48 -0.34 -2.50
N ILE A 43 -12.15 -1.55 -2.98
CA ILE A 43 -11.95 -2.73 -2.15
C ILE A 43 -10.63 -2.62 -1.38
N ILE A 44 -9.57 -2.19 -2.06
CA ILE A 44 -8.27 -1.96 -1.43
C ILE A 44 -8.32 -0.76 -0.47
N HIS A 45 -9.03 0.30 -0.84
CA HIS A 45 -9.31 1.42 0.06
C HIS A 45 -10.07 0.96 1.31
N GLY A 46 -11.13 0.15 1.15
CA GLY A 46 -11.85 -0.43 2.28
C GLY A 46 -11.00 -1.38 3.13
N LEU A 47 -10.02 -2.07 2.54
CA LEU A 47 -9.04 -2.87 3.29
C LEU A 47 -8.15 -1.98 4.16
N LEU A 48 -7.66 -0.85 3.63
CA LEU A 48 -6.91 0.13 4.41
C LEU A 48 -7.74 0.65 5.59
N ASP A 49 -8.98 1.05 5.34
CA ASP A 49 -9.88 1.52 6.40
C ASP A 49 -10.09 0.46 7.49
N ARG A 50 -10.24 -0.81 7.09
CA ARG A 50 -10.34 -1.93 8.04
C ARG A 50 -9.07 -2.13 8.85
N ILE A 51 -7.89 -2.03 8.23
CA ILE A 51 -6.61 -2.15 8.93
C ILE A 51 -6.44 -1.00 9.94
N MET A 52 -6.71 0.24 9.54
CA MET A 52 -6.61 1.40 10.42
C MET A 52 -7.58 1.30 11.61
N GLN A 53 -8.79 0.78 11.37
CA GLN A 53 -9.75 0.48 12.43
C GLN A 53 -9.20 -0.56 13.43
N LEU A 54 -8.59 -1.64 12.95
CA LEU A 54 -7.99 -2.66 13.82
C LEU A 54 -6.80 -2.12 14.62
N LEU A 55 -6.06 -1.18 14.07
CA LEU A 55 -4.93 -0.49 14.72
C LEU A 55 -5.37 0.67 15.64
N ASN A 56 -6.68 0.90 15.81
CA ASN A 56 -7.24 2.03 16.55
C ASN A 56 -6.73 3.40 16.08
N VAL A 57 -6.54 3.57 14.77
CA VAL A 57 -6.11 4.83 14.15
C VAL A 57 -7.30 5.46 13.43
N PRO A 58 -7.95 6.48 14.00
CA PRO A 58 -9.12 7.07 13.36
C PRO A 58 -8.71 7.95 12.16
N PRO A 59 -9.60 8.14 11.18
CA PRO A 59 -9.35 9.03 10.04
C PRO A 59 -9.38 10.51 10.44
N GLY A 60 -8.55 11.33 9.80
CA GLY A 60 -8.59 12.80 9.85
C GLY A 60 -7.22 13.47 9.96
N GLU A 61 -7.21 14.80 9.86
CA GLU A 61 -5.96 15.59 9.77
C GLU A 61 -5.32 15.93 11.13
N LYS A 62 -5.97 15.58 12.24
CA LYS A 62 -5.46 15.85 13.60
C LYS A 62 -4.31 14.91 13.97
N LYS A 63 -3.50 15.31 14.96
CA LYS A 63 -2.43 14.45 15.51
C LYS A 63 -3.01 13.09 15.93
N GLY A 64 -2.30 12.01 15.57
CA GLY A 64 -2.68 10.62 15.90
C GLY A 64 -3.69 9.97 14.96
N ARG A 65 -4.03 10.62 13.84
CA ARG A 65 -4.98 10.11 12.85
C ARG A 65 -4.29 9.77 11.52
N TYR A 66 -5.00 9.06 10.65
CA TYR A 66 -4.52 8.80 9.29
C TYR A 66 -5.27 9.64 8.25
N VAL A 67 -4.58 10.00 7.18
CA VAL A 67 -5.14 10.69 6.01
C VAL A 67 -4.64 10.05 4.74
N ILE A 68 -5.46 10.15 3.69
CA ILE A 68 -5.18 9.66 2.36
C ILE A 68 -5.06 10.89 1.47
N LYS A 69 -3.92 11.07 0.82
CA LYS A 69 -3.69 12.18 -0.11
C LYS A 69 -3.47 11.63 -1.51
N ALA A 70 -4.11 12.23 -2.50
CA ALA A 70 -3.83 11.94 -3.90
C ALA A 70 -2.33 12.16 -4.15
N SER A 71 -1.70 11.18 -4.79
CA SER A 71 -0.26 11.18 -5.04
C SER A 71 0.00 10.49 -6.38
N GLU A 72 1.16 10.74 -6.95
CA GLU A 72 1.59 10.14 -8.21
C GLU A 72 2.68 9.10 -7.95
N GLY A 73 2.72 8.06 -8.78
CA GLY A 73 3.73 7.02 -8.68
C GLY A 73 3.88 6.28 -10.00
N SER A 74 5.13 6.05 -10.41
CA SER A 74 5.45 5.40 -11.69
C SER A 74 4.91 3.97 -11.82
N ALA A 75 4.67 3.30 -10.70
CA ALA A 75 4.09 1.96 -10.68
C ALA A 75 2.55 1.96 -10.77
N PHE A 76 1.91 3.12 -10.66
CA PHE A 76 0.46 3.26 -10.58
C PHE A 76 -0.12 4.00 -11.78
N PHE A 77 -1.40 3.78 -12.03
CA PHE A 77 -2.13 4.52 -13.05
C PHE A 77 -2.37 5.97 -12.59
N PRO A 78 -2.07 6.98 -13.43
CA PRO A 78 -2.21 8.40 -13.06
C PRO A 78 -3.61 8.74 -12.54
N GLY A 79 -3.70 9.52 -11.47
CA GLY A 79 -4.96 9.85 -10.80
C GLY A 79 -5.65 8.69 -10.07
N ARG A 80 -5.06 7.49 -10.03
CA ARG A 80 -5.54 6.32 -9.27
C ARG A 80 -4.48 5.83 -8.28
N CYS A 81 -3.79 6.78 -7.65
CA CYS A 81 -2.78 6.55 -6.64
C CYS A 81 -2.99 7.51 -5.46
N ALA A 82 -2.73 7.01 -4.26
CA ALA A 82 -2.81 7.78 -3.04
C ALA A 82 -1.70 7.38 -2.06
N GLU A 83 -1.19 8.37 -1.36
CA GLU A 83 -0.24 8.22 -0.28
C GLU A 83 -0.97 8.21 1.07
N ILE A 84 -0.54 7.32 1.94
CA ILE A 84 -1.13 7.10 3.25
C ILE A 84 -0.22 7.74 4.27
N LEU A 85 -0.76 8.70 5.02
CA LEU A 85 -0.04 9.39 6.08
C LEU A 85 -0.69 9.02 7.42
N ALA A 86 0.12 8.62 8.39
CA ALA A 86 -0.34 8.36 9.74
C ALA A 86 0.72 8.86 10.73
N ARG A 87 0.27 9.34 11.90
CA ARG A 87 1.16 9.85 12.97
C ARG A 87 2.17 10.92 12.50
N GLY A 88 1.83 11.68 11.46
CA GLY A 88 2.67 12.75 10.92
C GLY A 88 3.76 12.30 9.94
N GLN A 89 3.77 11.03 9.53
CA GLN A 89 4.70 10.50 8.53
C GLN A 89 3.98 9.75 7.42
N SER A 90 4.62 9.64 6.26
CA SER A 90 4.18 8.73 5.21
C SER A 90 4.44 7.30 5.66
N ILE A 91 3.41 6.46 5.57
CA ILE A 91 3.50 5.05 5.96
C ILE A 91 3.36 4.12 4.77
N GLY A 92 2.96 4.60 3.59
CA GLY A 92 2.75 3.72 2.46
C GLY A 92 1.93 4.34 1.34
N LYS A 93 1.57 3.50 0.37
CA LYS A 93 0.82 3.89 -0.82
C LYS A 93 -0.27 2.86 -1.13
N LEU A 94 -1.35 3.33 -1.73
CA LEU A 94 -2.36 2.49 -2.37
C LEU A 94 -2.66 3.00 -3.77
N GLY A 95 -3.03 2.11 -4.67
CA GLY A 95 -3.37 2.51 -6.02
C GLY A 95 -3.71 1.38 -6.96
N VAL A 96 -4.14 1.75 -8.16
CA VAL A 96 -4.29 0.83 -9.29
C VAL A 96 -2.95 0.76 -10.01
N LEU A 97 -2.43 -0.45 -10.25
CA LEU A 97 -1.16 -0.64 -10.95
C LEU A 97 -1.25 -0.14 -12.39
N HIS A 98 -0.16 0.46 -12.88
CA HIS A 98 -0.07 0.91 -14.26
C HIS A 98 -0.14 -0.29 -15.23
N PRO A 99 -0.84 -0.20 -16.38
CA PRO A 99 -0.89 -1.28 -17.37
C PRO A 99 0.49 -1.79 -17.78
N ASP A 100 1.48 -0.91 -17.93
CA ASP A 100 2.87 -1.30 -18.22
C ASP A 100 3.51 -2.19 -17.15
N VAL A 101 3.15 -2.02 -15.87
CA VAL A 101 3.62 -2.90 -14.80
C VAL A 101 2.93 -4.26 -14.96
N ILE A 102 1.61 -4.26 -15.09
CA ILE A 102 0.81 -5.48 -15.24
C ILE A 102 1.32 -6.33 -16.41
N THR A 103 1.58 -5.73 -17.57
CA THR A 103 2.07 -6.45 -18.76
C THR A 103 3.50 -6.95 -18.60
N LYS A 104 4.38 -6.20 -17.93
CA LYS A 104 5.76 -6.65 -17.62
C LYS A 104 5.81 -7.84 -16.65
N PHE A 105 4.78 -8.00 -15.82
CA PHE A 105 4.60 -9.16 -14.95
C PHE A 105 3.77 -10.28 -15.60
N GLU A 106 3.52 -10.21 -16.91
CA GLU A 106 2.76 -11.20 -17.69
C GLU A 106 1.33 -11.42 -17.17
N LEU A 107 0.76 -10.39 -16.56
CA LEU A 107 -0.61 -10.39 -16.06
C LEU A 107 -1.55 -9.80 -17.11
N THR A 108 -2.80 -10.25 -17.10
CA THR A 108 -3.82 -9.91 -18.11
C THR A 108 -4.93 -9.01 -17.59
N MET A 109 -5.12 -8.95 -16.28
CA MET A 109 -6.23 -8.25 -15.65
C MET A 109 -5.74 -7.07 -14.81
N PRO A 110 -6.57 -6.04 -14.60
CA PRO A 110 -6.21 -4.93 -13.74
C PRO A 110 -6.01 -5.38 -12.29
N CYS A 111 -5.11 -4.68 -11.61
CA CYS A 111 -4.73 -4.97 -10.24
C CYS A 111 -4.68 -3.68 -9.40
N SER A 112 -5.24 -3.73 -8.19
CA SER A 112 -5.00 -2.70 -7.18
C SER A 112 -4.11 -3.25 -6.08
N SER A 113 -3.23 -2.42 -5.55
CA SER A 113 -2.33 -2.76 -4.45
C SER A 113 -2.41 -1.75 -3.32
N LEU A 114 -2.09 -2.25 -2.12
CA LEU A 114 -1.88 -1.49 -0.90
C LEU A 114 -0.59 -1.98 -0.28
N GLU A 115 0.27 -1.04 0.10
CA GLU A 115 1.48 -1.34 0.85
C GLU A 115 1.66 -0.31 1.95
N ILE A 116 1.77 -0.76 3.20
CA ILE A 116 2.03 0.09 4.37
C ILE A 116 3.12 -0.50 5.26
N ASN A 117 4.00 0.35 5.75
CA ASN A 117 4.90 0.07 6.86
C ASN A 117 4.08 0.05 8.16
N ILE A 118 4.13 -1.07 8.88
CA ILE A 118 3.38 -1.25 10.13
C ILE A 118 4.19 -0.91 11.39
N GLU A 119 5.51 -0.71 11.29
CA GLU A 119 6.36 -0.35 12.42
C GLU A 119 5.89 0.88 13.21
N PRO A 120 5.35 1.95 12.58
CA PRO A 120 4.87 3.13 13.33
C PRO A 120 3.66 2.86 14.24
N PHE A 121 3.06 1.67 14.15
CA PHE A 121 1.92 1.25 14.96
C PHE A 121 2.28 0.24 16.05
N LEU A 122 3.54 -0.21 16.10
CA LEU A 122 4.08 -1.05 17.17
C LEU A 122 4.48 -0.22 18.40
#